data_AF-A0ABD1NVI4-F1
#
_entry.id   AF-A0ABD1NVI4-F1
#
_cell.length_a   1.000
_cell.length_b   1.000
_cell.length_c   1.000
_cell.angle_alpha   90.00
_cell.angle_beta   90.00
_cell.angle_gamma   90.00
#
_symmetry.space_group_name_H-M   'P 1'
#
loop_
_entity.id
_entity.type
_entity.pdbx_description
1 polymer ?
#
loop_
_entity_poly.entity_id
_entity_poly.type
_entity_poly.pdbx_seq_one_letter_code
_entity_poly.pdbx_strand_id
1 'polypeptide(L)'
;MLVSSAVPEGKGVSSSASVEVASMSAIAAAHGLSISPRDLALLCQKVENHVVGAPCGVMDQMTSVCGEANKLLAMICQPAEVLGLVDIPSHIRFWGIDSGIRHSVGGADYGSVRIGAFMGRKIIRSVASKLLPESLATNGMSADDLEEDGVELLEAEASLDYLCNLSPHRYEALYVKQLPESMPGETFLENYTDHNDPVTKIDKKRSYGLRAAARHPIYENFRVKLSNIRLKDDLAFKALLTSSTSDEQLTALGELMYQCHYSYSACGIGSDGTDKLVQLVQEMQHSKISRSAEGTLYGAKITGGGSGGTVCVIGRNCLRSSEQILQIQQRYKGATGYLPILFEGSSPGAGKFGHLRIRRRLPSKQN
;
A
#
# COMPACT_ATOMS: atom_id res chain seq x y z
N MET A 1 20.48 15.84 19.26
CA MET A 1 19.79 16.02 17.97
C MET A 1 18.55 16.86 18.22
N LEU A 2 18.28 17.88 17.40
CA LEU A 2 17.01 18.62 17.43
C LEU A 2 16.18 18.15 16.24
N VAL A 3 14.91 17.81 16.45
CA VAL A 3 14.01 17.34 15.40
C VAL A 3 12.92 18.39 15.19
N SER A 4 12.68 18.73 13.93
CA SER A 4 11.60 19.60 13.48
C SER A 4 10.96 18.98 12.25
N SER A 5 9.66 18.74 12.28
CA SER A 5 8.92 18.14 11.17
C SER A 5 7.68 18.96 10.85
N ALA A 6 7.44 19.16 9.55
CA ALA A 6 6.18 19.69 9.04
C ALA A 6 5.24 18.58 8.53
N VAL A 7 5.68 17.32 8.54
CA VAL A 7 4.85 16.17 8.16
C VAL A 7 3.89 15.89 9.31
N PRO A 8 2.56 16.01 9.12
CA PRO A 8 1.62 15.87 10.22
C PRO A 8 1.61 14.47 10.82
N GLU A 9 1.63 14.40 12.15
CA GLU A 9 1.63 13.14 12.88
C GLU A 9 0.29 12.41 12.83
N GLY A 10 0.37 11.10 12.58
CA GLY A 10 -0.77 10.17 12.69
C GLY A 10 -1.85 10.35 11.62
N LYS A 11 -1.49 10.91 10.44
CA LYS A 11 -2.44 11.16 9.34
C LYS A 11 -2.31 10.20 8.16
N GLY A 12 -1.50 9.14 8.29
CA GLY A 12 -1.27 8.20 7.19
C GLY A 12 -0.43 8.78 6.04
N VAL A 13 0.45 9.73 6.35
CA VAL A 13 1.37 10.40 5.40
C VAL A 13 2.84 10.16 5.77
N SER A 14 3.13 9.00 6.37
CA SER A 14 4.49 8.51 6.61
C SER A 14 5.35 9.39 7.53
N SER A 15 4.74 9.97 8.58
CA SER A 15 5.46 10.83 9.54
C SER A 15 6.55 10.07 10.31
N SER A 16 6.31 8.80 10.69
CA SER A 16 7.31 7.97 11.38
C SER A 16 8.54 7.73 10.48
N ALA A 17 8.31 7.22 9.27
CA ALA A 17 9.36 7.00 8.28
C ALA A 17 10.16 8.28 7.99
N SER A 18 9.50 9.45 7.90
CA SER A 18 10.21 10.71 7.67
C SER A 18 11.21 11.06 8.79
N VAL A 19 10.84 10.78 10.05
CA VAL A 19 11.69 11.02 11.22
C VAL A 19 12.82 9.99 11.30
N GLU A 20 12.53 8.72 11.01
CA GLU A 20 13.53 7.65 10.95
C GLU A 20 14.59 7.97 9.90
N VAL A 21 14.16 8.28 8.68
CA VAL A 21 15.03 8.59 7.54
C VAL A 21 15.87 9.84 7.81
N ALA A 22 15.26 10.91 8.32
CA ALA A 22 15.99 12.14 8.65
C ALA A 22 17.04 11.90 9.75
N SER A 23 16.67 11.18 10.81
CA SER A 23 17.57 10.87 11.92
C SER A 23 18.73 9.99 11.49
N MET A 24 18.45 8.92 10.73
CA MET A 24 19.46 8.01 10.23
C MET A 24 20.41 8.71 9.24
N SER A 25 19.87 9.54 8.35
CA SER A 25 20.68 10.33 7.41
C SER A 25 21.62 11.29 8.14
N ALA A 26 21.13 11.99 9.16
CA ALA A 26 21.93 12.93 9.94
C ALA A 26 23.06 12.23 10.71
N ILE A 27 22.77 11.07 11.32
CA ILE A 27 23.77 10.27 12.05
C ILE A 27 24.81 9.70 11.08
N ALA A 28 24.38 9.12 9.95
CA ALA A 28 25.28 8.61 8.93
C ALA A 28 26.24 9.70 8.43
N ALA A 29 25.70 10.88 8.11
CA ALA A 29 26.49 12.04 7.70
C ALA A 29 27.48 12.53 8.77
N ALA A 30 27.06 12.55 10.05
CA ALA A 30 27.91 12.97 11.16
C ALA A 30 29.13 12.05 11.35
N HIS A 31 28.98 10.76 11.04
CA HIS A 31 30.03 9.75 11.12
C HIS A 31 30.74 9.49 9.78
N GLY A 32 30.40 10.21 8.71
CA GLY A 32 31.01 10.02 7.39
C GLY A 32 30.65 8.68 6.74
N LEU A 33 29.52 8.08 7.12
CA LEU A 33 29.02 6.83 6.55
C LEU A 33 28.24 7.12 5.26
N SER A 34 28.62 6.45 4.18
CA SER A 34 27.87 6.46 2.92
C SER A 34 26.93 5.27 2.88
N ILE A 35 25.63 5.52 3.01
CA ILE A 35 24.58 4.50 2.95
C ILE A 35 23.78 4.73 1.68
N SER A 36 23.55 3.68 0.89
CA SER A 36 22.73 3.80 -0.32
C SER A 36 21.28 4.16 0.06
N PRO A 37 20.53 4.88 -0.80
CA PRO A 37 19.12 5.22 -0.55
C PRO A 37 18.26 3.99 -0.17
N ARG A 38 18.44 2.88 -0.88
CA ARG A 38 17.72 1.63 -0.63
C ARG A 38 18.08 1.05 0.73
N ASP A 39 19.37 0.97 1.06
CA ASP A 39 19.80 0.38 2.33
C ASP A 39 19.39 1.25 3.52
N LEU A 40 19.40 2.58 3.36
CA LEU A 40 18.89 3.52 4.35
C LEU A 40 17.41 3.24 4.66
N ALA A 41 16.59 3.05 3.63
CA ALA A 41 15.17 2.72 3.81
C ALA A 41 14.97 1.37 4.51
N LEU A 42 15.73 0.34 4.13
CA LEU A 42 15.68 -0.98 4.77
C LEU A 42 16.13 -0.95 6.23
N LEU A 43 17.17 -0.18 6.55
CA LEU A 43 17.62 0.00 7.92
C LEU A 43 16.58 0.72 8.77
N CYS A 44 15.92 1.75 8.21
CA CYS A 44 14.81 2.44 8.89
C CYS A 44 13.64 1.48 9.15
N GLN A 45 13.23 0.70 8.14
CA GLN A 45 12.18 -0.32 8.31
C GLN A 45 12.54 -1.36 9.37
N LYS A 46 13.82 -1.75 9.46
CA LYS A 46 14.31 -2.68 10.48
C LYS A 46 14.19 -2.06 11.88
N VAL A 47 14.46 -0.77 12.03
CA VAL A 47 14.25 -0.03 13.28
C VAL A 47 12.77 0.00 13.64
N GLU A 48 11.88 0.32 12.70
CA GLU A 48 10.43 0.36 12.96
C GLU A 48 9.89 -1.02 13.42
N ASN A 49 10.33 -2.09 12.76
CA ASN A 49 9.92 -3.45 13.10
C ASN A 49 10.49 -3.96 14.43
N HIS A 50 11.80 -3.80 14.68
CA HIS A 50 12.47 -4.49 15.78
C HIS A 50 12.75 -3.63 17.00
N VAL A 51 12.75 -2.30 16.86
CA VAL A 51 12.99 -1.37 17.97
C VAL A 51 11.67 -0.74 18.41
N VAL A 52 10.87 -0.24 17.47
CA VAL A 52 9.55 0.32 17.78
C VAL A 52 8.51 -0.79 17.99
N GLY A 53 8.64 -1.91 17.27
CA GLY A 53 7.72 -3.04 17.37
C GLY A 53 6.50 -2.92 16.45
N ALA A 54 6.54 -2.03 15.45
CA ALA A 54 5.46 -1.84 14.50
C ALA A 54 5.70 -2.72 13.25
N PRO A 55 4.81 -3.67 12.90
CA PRO A 55 5.08 -4.70 11.90
C PRO A 55 4.89 -4.22 10.44
N CYS A 56 5.50 -3.10 10.07
CA CYS A 56 5.25 -2.38 8.81
C CYS A 56 5.98 -2.97 7.58
N GLY A 57 5.52 -2.57 6.39
CA GLY A 57 6.23 -2.75 5.13
C GLY A 57 7.29 -1.67 4.90
N VAL A 58 8.01 -1.73 3.77
CA VAL A 58 9.14 -0.82 3.46
C VAL A 58 8.73 0.45 2.69
N MET A 59 7.48 0.52 2.23
CA MET A 59 7.03 1.51 1.25
C MET A 59 7.21 2.96 1.72
N ASP A 60 6.89 3.23 2.99
CA ASP A 60 6.95 4.57 3.58
C ASP A 60 8.40 5.08 3.64
N GLN A 61 9.32 4.25 4.13
CA GLN A 61 10.75 4.55 4.14
C GLN A 61 11.30 4.72 2.73
N MET A 62 10.94 3.82 1.81
CA MET A 62 11.41 3.89 0.43
C MET A 62 10.93 5.16 -0.27
N THR A 63 9.68 5.55 -0.08
CA THR A 63 9.10 6.76 -0.66
C THR A 63 9.74 8.01 -0.05
N SER A 64 9.95 8.02 1.27
CA SER A 64 10.61 9.14 1.96
C SER A 64 12.06 9.33 1.51
N VAL A 65 12.78 8.26 1.17
CA VAL A 65 14.17 8.34 0.71
C VAL A 65 14.27 8.58 -0.79
N CYS A 66 13.56 7.80 -1.61
CA CYS A 66 13.76 7.70 -3.06
C CYS A 66 12.75 8.51 -3.88
N GLY A 67 11.78 9.17 -3.24
CA GLY A 67 10.78 9.99 -3.94
C GLY A 67 11.42 11.13 -4.75
N GLU A 68 10.72 11.54 -5.81
CA GLU A 68 11.08 12.74 -6.58
C GLU A 68 9.86 13.61 -6.82
N ALA A 69 10.06 14.92 -6.85
CA ALA A 69 9.00 15.86 -7.18
C ALA A 69 8.41 15.56 -8.57
N ASN A 70 7.08 15.57 -8.62
CA ASN A 70 6.20 15.33 -9.76
C ASN A 70 6.28 13.91 -10.34
N LYS A 71 6.71 12.93 -9.54
CA LYS A 71 6.81 11.52 -9.95
C LYS A 71 6.24 10.58 -8.89
N LEU A 72 5.65 9.48 -9.35
CA LEU A 72 5.32 8.32 -8.52
C LEU A 72 6.50 7.36 -8.49
N LEU A 73 6.73 6.70 -7.36
CA LEU A 73 7.77 5.68 -7.21
C LEU A 73 7.19 4.30 -7.50
N ALA A 74 7.64 3.66 -8.57
CA ALA A 74 7.33 2.26 -8.85
C ALA A 74 8.34 1.36 -8.14
N MET A 75 7.85 0.40 -7.34
CA MET A 75 8.72 -0.50 -6.58
C MET A 75 8.10 -1.88 -6.35
N ILE A 76 8.95 -2.86 -6.10
CA ILE A 76 8.58 -4.18 -5.57
C ILE A 76 8.98 -4.20 -4.10
N CYS A 77 8.04 -4.40 -3.19
CA CYS A 77 8.31 -4.38 -1.75
C CYS A 77 9.19 -5.55 -1.27
N GLN A 78 9.27 -6.63 -2.04
CA GLN A 78 10.09 -7.81 -1.77
C GLN A 78 10.77 -8.24 -3.07
N PRO A 79 12.08 -8.01 -3.25
CA PRO A 79 13.10 -7.74 -2.22
C PRO A 79 13.36 -6.24 -1.95
N ALA A 80 12.36 -5.36 -1.99
CA ALA A 80 12.51 -3.90 -1.85
C ALA A 80 13.34 -3.28 -2.98
N GLU A 81 12.89 -3.46 -4.22
CA GLU A 81 13.53 -2.97 -5.43
C GLU A 81 12.76 -1.78 -6.01
N VAL A 82 13.47 -0.70 -6.34
CA VAL A 82 12.91 0.43 -7.08
C VAL A 82 12.95 0.09 -8.57
N LEU A 83 11.78 0.00 -9.19
CA LEU A 83 11.65 -0.26 -10.63
C LEU A 83 11.85 1.01 -11.46
N GLY A 84 11.58 2.17 -10.87
CA GLY A 84 11.76 3.46 -11.52
C GLY A 84 10.81 4.52 -11.00
N LEU A 85 10.87 5.69 -11.62
CA LEU A 85 9.99 6.81 -11.36
C LEU A 85 9.05 7.01 -12.55
N VAL A 86 7.78 7.25 -12.27
CA VAL A 86 6.75 7.50 -13.28
C VAL A 86 6.32 8.96 -13.17
N ASP A 87 6.54 9.74 -14.23
CA ASP A 87 6.11 11.14 -14.25
C ASP A 87 4.58 11.24 -14.07
N ILE A 88 4.15 12.17 -13.24
CA ILE A 88 2.74 12.52 -13.13
C ILE A 88 2.42 13.44 -14.32
N PRO A 89 1.52 13.05 -15.24
CA PRO A 89 1.18 13.88 -16.38
C PRO A 89 0.66 15.24 -15.93
N SER A 90 1.01 16.31 -16.66
CA SER A 90 0.68 17.69 -16.29
C SER A 90 -0.82 17.98 -16.19
N HIS A 91 -1.67 17.17 -16.83
CA HIS A 91 -3.12 17.27 -16.79
C HIS A 91 -3.76 16.48 -15.63
N ILE A 92 -2.96 15.76 -14.82
CA ILE A 92 -3.41 14.98 -13.67
C ILE A 92 -2.87 15.62 -12.39
N ARG A 93 -3.68 15.60 -11.33
CA ARG A 93 -3.27 16.02 -9.99
C ARG A 93 -3.81 15.05 -8.95
N PHE A 94 -3.05 14.90 -7.87
CA PHE A 94 -3.44 14.17 -6.67
C PHE A 94 -3.62 15.12 -5.50
N TRP A 95 -4.61 14.83 -4.65
CA TRP A 95 -4.85 15.52 -3.39
C TRP A 95 -4.93 14.51 -2.25
N GLY A 96 -4.41 14.86 -1.09
CA GLY A 96 -4.68 14.15 0.16
C GLY A 96 -5.71 14.91 0.99
N ILE A 97 -6.72 14.21 1.50
CA ILE A 97 -7.72 14.77 2.43
C ILE A 97 -7.67 13.95 3.73
N ASP A 98 -7.22 14.57 4.82
CA ASP A 98 -7.16 13.92 6.13
C ASP A 98 -8.55 13.81 6.77
N SER A 99 -8.95 12.60 7.14
CA SER A 99 -10.23 12.35 7.83
C SER A 99 -10.25 12.85 9.28
N GLY A 100 -9.09 13.08 9.91
CA GLY A 100 -9.01 13.43 11.33
C GLY A 100 -9.20 12.24 12.27
N ILE A 101 -9.46 11.04 11.73
CA ILE A 101 -9.57 9.82 12.51
C ILE A 101 -8.17 9.21 12.69
N ARG A 102 -7.81 8.99 13.95
CA ARG A 102 -6.57 8.33 14.38
C ARG A 102 -6.93 7.00 15.03
N HIS A 103 -6.79 5.89 14.31
CA HIS A 103 -7.15 4.54 14.73
C HIS A 103 -8.65 4.39 15.08
N SER A 104 -9.41 3.86 14.12
CA SER A 104 -10.81 3.47 14.31
C SER A 104 -10.95 2.53 15.51
N VAL A 105 -11.82 2.90 16.45
CA VAL A 105 -12.03 2.19 17.72
C VAL A 105 -12.77 0.85 17.53
N GLY A 106 -13.37 0.62 16.35
CA GLY A 106 -14.17 -0.57 16.04
C GLY A 106 -13.60 -1.50 14.96
N GLY A 107 -12.42 -1.19 14.40
CA GLY A 107 -11.81 -1.94 13.29
C GLY A 107 -10.69 -2.90 13.72
N ALA A 108 -10.22 -3.71 12.77
CA ALA A 108 -8.98 -4.46 12.92
C ALA A 108 -7.78 -3.49 12.88
N ASP A 109 -6.73 -3.79 13.66
CA ASP A 109 -5.44 -3.14 13.50
C ASP A 109 -4.65 -3.79 12.36
N TYR A 110 -3.71 -3.03 11.79
CA TYR A 110 -2.84 -3.49 10.70
C TYR A 110 -2.11 -4.80 11.03
N GLY A 111 -1.62 -4.96 12.27
CA GLY A 111 -0.90 -6.15 12.71
C GLY A 111 -1.76 -7.41 12.62
N SER A 112 -3.05 -7.29 12.92
CA SER A 112 -4.00 -8.41 12.87
C SER A 112 -4.39 -8.81 11.47
N VAL A 113 -4.57 -7.83 10.57
CA VAL A 113 -4.77 -8.11 9.15
C VAL A 113 -3.52 -8.77 8.56
N ARG A 114 -2.32 -8.29 8.93
CA ARG A 114 -1.06 -8.93 8.55
C ARG A 114 -1.00 -10.38 9.02
N ILE A 115 -1.27 -10.65 10.30
CA ILE A 115 -1.31 -12.03 10.83
C ILE A 115 -2.31 -12.88 10.03
N GLY A 116 -3.53 -12.37 9.80
CA GLY A 116 -4.55 -13.05 9.01
C GLY A 116 -4.10 -13.38 7.58
N ALA A 117 -3.39 -12.47 6.91
CA ALA A 117 -2.84 -12.69 5.58
C ALA A 117 -1.78 -13.81 5.58
N PHE A 118 -0.86 -13.81 6.55
CA PHE A 118 0.16 -14.84 6.68
C PHE A 118 -0.43 -16.22 7.07
N MET A 119 -1.45 -16.24 7.93
CA MET A 119 -2.24 -17.45 8.22
C MET A 119 -2.92 -17.98 6.96
N GLY A 120 -3.55 -17.09 6.17
CA GLY A 120 -4.15 -17.44 4.89
C GLY A 120 -3.14 -18.04 3.91
N ARG A 121 -1.95 -17.45 3.79
CA ARG A 121 -0.85 -18.00 2.97
C ARG A 121 -0.48 -19.42 3.41
N LYS A 122 -0.36 -19.66 4.71
CA LYS A 122 0.00 -20.98 5.27
C LYS A 122 -1.04 -22.05 4.90
N ILE A 123 -2.33 -21.71 4.99
CA ILE A 123 -3.43 -22.60 4.61
C ILE A 123 -3.39 -22.88 3.10
N ILE A 124 -3.24 -21.85 2.26
CA ILE A 124 -3.13 -22.01 0.79
C ILE A 124 -2.01 -22.98 0.42
N ARG A 125 -0.81 -22.80 0.99
CA ARG A 125 0.31 -23.73 0.78
C ARG A 125 -0.04 -25.14 1.17
N SER A 126 -0.66 -25.33 2.34
CA SER A 126 -1.04 -26.66 2.81
C SER A 126 -2.09 -27.32 1.90
N VAL A 127 -3.05 -26.56 1.37
CA VAL A 127 -4.04 -27.07 0.41
C VAL A 127 -3.35 -27.47 -0.90
N ALA A 128 -2.50 -26.60 -1.45
CA ALA A 128 -1.74 -26.89 -2.67
C ALA A 128 -0.90 -28.17 -2.53
N SER A 129 -0.18 -28.33 -1.40
CA SER A 129 0.60 -29.55 -1.12
C SER A 129 -0.24 -30.82 -1.00
N LYS A 130 -1.52 -30.72 -0.60
CA LYS A 130 -2.44 -31.87 -0.53
C LYS A 130 -3.03 -32.25 -1.89
N LEU A 131 -3.26 -31.26 -2.75
CA LEU A 131 -3.77 -31.49 -4.11
C LEU A 131 -2.69 -32.02 -5.06
N LEU A 132 -1.41 -31.73 -4.79
CA LEU A 132 -0.29 -32.13 -5.65
C LEU A 132 -0.20 -33.65 -5.89
N PRO A 133 -0.27 -34.54 -4.86
CA PRO A 133 -0.24 -35.99 -5.08
C PRO A 133 -1.49 -36.52 -5.80
N GLU A 134 -2.66 -35.92 -5.57
CA GLU A 134 -3.91 -36.31 -6.24
C GLU A 134 -3.83 -36.03 -7.75
N SER A 135 -3.24 -34.89 -8.13
CA SER A 135 -2.98 -34.53 -9.53
C SER A 135 -1.93 -35.45 -10.17
N LEU A 136 -0.86 -35.80 -9.45
CA LEU A 136 0.16 -36.72 -9.98
C LEU A 136 -0.38 -38.15 -10.18
N ALA A 137 -1.32 -38.59 -9.35
CA ALA A 137 -1.95 -39.91 -9.47
C ALA A 137 -2.89 -40.00 -10.68
N THR A 138 -3.54 -38.91 -11.08
CA THR A 138 -4.39 -38.86 -12.29
C THR A 138 -3.57 -38.80 -13.58
N ASN A 139 -2.39 -38.19 -13.55
CA ASN A 139 -1.47 -38.05 -14.70
C ASN A 139 -0.90 -39.40 -15.20
N GLY A 140 -1.03 -40.48 -14.42
CA GLY A 140 -0.55 -41.81 -14.79
C GLY A 140 -1.32 -42.49 -15.94
N MET A 141 -2.40 -41.88 -16.46
CA MET A 141 -3.30 -42.51 -17.44
C MET A 141 -3.38 -41.83 -18.83
N SER A 142 -2.95 -40.58 -19.01
CA SER A 142 -2.65 -39.96 -20.32
C SER A 142 -2.10 -38.55 -20.11
N ALA A 143 -0.82 -38.30 -20.38
CA ALA A 143 -0.23 -36.97 -20.23
C ALA A 143 -0.56 -36.09 -21.45
N ASP A 144 -1.54 -35.19 -21.30
CA ASP A 144 -1.73 -34.01 -22.17
C ASP A 144 -0.95 -32.82 -21.59
N ASP A 145 -0.35 -31.97 -22.45
CA ASP A 145 0.46 -30.79 -22.06
C ASP A 145 -0.28 -29.83 -21.07
N LEU A 146 -1.62 -29.82 -21.08
CA LEU A 146 -2.45 -29.01 -20.20
C LEU A 146 -2.46 -29.48 -18.73
N GLU A 147 -2.15 -30.77 -18.48
CA GLU A 147 -2.12 -31.34 -17.13
C GLU A 147 -0.75 -31.15 -16.45
N GLU A 148 0.35 -31.03 -17.22
CA GLU A 148 1.69 -30.69 -16.71
C GLU A 148 1.73 -29.24 -16.17
N ASP A 149 1.17 -28.28 -16.91
CA ASP A 149 1.06 -26.87 -16.47
C ASP A 149 0.30 -26.76 -15.14
N GLY A 150 -0.70 -27.62 -14.91
CA GLY A 150 -1.47 -27.66 -13.67
C GLY A 150 -0.65 -28.09 -12.45
N VAL A 151 0.24 -29.07 -12.63
CA VAL A 151 1.14 -29.58 -11.58
C VAL A 151 2.18 -28.53 -11.23
N GLU A 152 2.84 -27.92 -12.21
CA GLU A 152 3.85 -26.86 -11.97
C GLU A 152 3.25 -25.68 -11.17
N LEU A 153 2.02 -25.28 -11.49
CA LEU A 153 1.31 -24.24 -10.75
C LEU A 153 1.05 -24.65 -9.30
N LEU A 154 0.65 -25.90 -9.05
CA LEU A 154 0.44 -26.41 -7.69
C LEU A 154 1.75 -26.49 -6.89
N GLU A 155 2.87 -26.84 -7.52
CA GLU A 155 4.20 -26.83 -6.89
C GLU A 155 4.63 -25.41 -6.47
N ALA A 156 4.42 -24.43 -7.36
CA ALA A 156 4.67 -23.02 -7.07
C ALA A 156 3.76 -22.51 -5.93
N GLU A 157 2.50 -22.96 -5.88
CA GLU A 157 1.54 -22.60 -4.83
C GLU A 157 1.83 -23.28 -3.49
N ALA A 158 2.36 -24.51 -3.48
CA ALA A 158 2.81 -25.23 -2.29
C ALA A 158 4.05 -24.56 -1.65
N SER A 159 4.91 -23.98 -2.49
CA SER A 159 6.12 -23.24 -2.08
C SER A 159 5.89 -21.72 -1.95
N LEU A 160 4.65 -21.24 -2.06
CA LEU A 160 4.31 -19.82 -2.13
C LEU A 160 4.90 -18.99 -0.98
N ASP A 161 5.83 -18.10 -1.31
CA ASP A 161 6.39 -17.17 -0.33
C ASP A 161 5.50 -15.96 -0.11
N TYR A 162 4.78 -15.49 -1.12
CA TYR A 162 3.98 -14.27 -1.02
C TYR A 162 2.64 -14.42 -1.70
N LEU A 163 1.57 -14.02 -1.01
CA LEU A 163 0.20 -14.07 -1.54
C LEU A 163 0.07 -13.32 -2.87
N CYS A 164 0.79 -12.20 -3.04
CA CYS A 164 0.76 -11.44 -4.28
C CYS A 164 1.29 -12.19 -5.52
N ASN A 165 1.97 -13.33 -5.35
CA ASN A 165 2.41 -14.17 -6.46
C ASN A 165 1.31 -15.14 -6.93
N LEU A 166 0.22 -15.27 -6.18
CA LEU A 166 -0.98 -15.98 -6.62
C LEU A 166 -1.83 -15.07 -7.49
N SER A 167 -2.40 -15.59 -8.57
CA SER A 167 -3.33 -14.82 -9.40
C SER A 167 -4.76 -14.86 -8.84
N PRO A 168 -5.58 -13.83 -9.09
CA PRO A 168 -6.98 -13.81 -8.66
C PRO A 168 -7.79 -15.04 -9.09
N HIS A 169 -7.61 -15.51 -10.34
CA HIS A 169 -8.37 -16.65 -10.84
C HIS A 169 -8.04 -17.95 -10.10
N ARG A 170 -6.74 -18.20 -9.84
CA ARG A 170 -6.30 -19.37 -9.06
C ARG A 170 -6.85 -19.31 -7.64
N TYR A 171 -6.79 -18.14 -7.02
CA TYR A 171 -7.35 -17.91 -5.69
C TYR A 171 -8.84 -18.24 -5.61
N GLU A 172 -9.65 -17.71 -6.52
CA GLU A 172 -11.11 -17.95 -6.56
C GLU A 172 -11.46 -19.42 -6.86
N ALA A 173 -10.75 -20.03 -7.81
CA ALA A 173 -11.04 -21.38 -8.25
C ALA A 173 -10.77 -22.43 -7.17
N LEU A 174 -9.65 -22.31 -6.45
CA LEU A 174 -9.16 -23.39 -5.57
C LEU A 174 -9.19 -23.05 -4.08
N TYR A 175 -8.97 -21.79 -3.71
CA TYR A 175 -8.58 -21.47 -2.34
C TYR A 175 -9.64 -20.71 -1.53
N VAL A 176 -10.49 -19.91 -2.18
CA VAL A 176 -11.52 -19.12 -1.47
C VAL A 176 -12.45 -19.97 -0.61
N LYS A 177 -12.86 -21.15 -1.12
CA LYS A 177 -13.74 -22.06 -0.39
C LYS A 177 -13.04 -22.79 0.77
N GLN A 178 -11.72 -22.92 0.70
CA GLN A 178 -10.89 -23.59 1.70
C GLN A 178 -10.45 -22.65 2.82
N LEU A 179 -10.48 -21.34 2.59
CA LEU A 179 -10.16 -20.33 3.58
C LEU A 179 -11.41 -19.92 4.38
N PRO A 180 -11.43 -20.09 5.72
CA PRO A 180 -12.52 -19.58 6.53
C PRO A 180 -12.49 -18.04 6.56
N GLU A 181 -13.63 -17.41 6.87
CA GLU A 181 -13.69 -15.96 7.06
C GLU A 181 -12.77 -15.49 8.19
N SER A 182 -12.81 -16.21 9.32
CA SER A 182 -11.92 -15.97 10.46
C SER A 182 -11.55 -17.28 11.16
N MET A 183 -10.48 -17.24 11.96
CA MET A 183 -10.01 -18.38 12.75
C MET A 183 -9.39 -17.91 14.07
N PRO A 184 -9.71 -18.56 15.22
CA PRO A 184 -8.98 -18.35 16.47
C PRO A 184 -7.50 -18.69 16.32
N GLY A 185 -6.63 -17.87 16.93
CA GLY A 185 -5.19 -18.09 16.91
C GLY A 185 -4.79 -19.44 17.50
N GLU A 186 -5.46 -19.88 18.57
CA GLU A 186 -5.26 -21.21 19.17
C GLU A 186 -5.51 -22.34 18.16
N THR A 187 -6.68 -22.34 17.53
CA THR A 187 -7.05 -23.34 16.51
C THR A 187 -6.06 -23.35 15.34
N PHE A 188 -5.56 -22.20 14.92
CA PHE A 188 -4.55 -22.16 13.87
C PHE A 188 -3.23 -22.79 14.31
N LEU A 189 -2.75 -22.46 15.51
CA LEU A 189 -1.48 -22.98 16.02
C LEU A 189 -1.51 -24.49 16.26
N GLU A 190 -2.66 -25.05 16.66
CA GLU A 190 -2.87 -26.51 16.76
C GLU A 190 -2.69 -27.21 15.41
N ASN A 191 -3.15 -26.58 14.32
CA ASN A 191 -3.14 -27.17 12.98
C ASN A 191 -1.85 -26.87 12.18
N TYR A 192 -1.21 -25.73 12.40
CA TYR A 192 -0.13 -25.21 11.53
C TYR A 192 1.15 -24.80 12.25
N THR A 193 1.19 -24.87 13.59
CA THR A 193 2.31 -24.48 14.48
C THR A 193 2.69 -22.98 14.48
N ASP A 194 2.79 -22.33 13.31
CA ASP A 194 3.11 -20.90 13.15
C ASP A 194 2.69 -20.39 11.75
N HIS A 195 2.61 -19.07 11.56
CA HIS A 195 2.28 -18.41 10.28
C HIS A 195 3.50 -17.96 9.46
N ASN A 196 4.71 -18.10 10.00
CA ASN A 196 5.98 -17.78 9.34
C ASN A 196 6.09 -16.30 8.91
N ASP A 197 5.70 -15.38 9.79
CA ASP A 197 5.99 -13.94 9.67
C ASP A 197 7.11 -13.55 10.65
N PRO A 198 8.24 -12.97 10.20
CA PRO A 198 9.37 -12.67 11.09
C PRO A 198 9.11 -11.54 12.11
N VAL A 199 8.02 -10.78 11.97
CA VAL A 199 7.79 -9.55 12.77
C VAL A 199 6.51 -9.58 13.59
N THR A 200 5.66 -10.61 13.47
CA THR A 200 4.44 -10.74 14.30
C THR A 200 4.37 -12.09 14.99
N LYS A 201 3.54 -12.17 16.03
CA LYS A 201 3.23 -13.40 16.76
C LYS A 201 1.72 -13.55 16.87
N ILE A 202 1.24 -14.78 16.71
CA ILE A 202 -0.17 -15.11 16.89
C ILE A 202 -0.50 -15.08 18.39
N ASP A 203 -1.54 -14.33 18.76
CA ASP A 203 -2.17 -14.42 20.07
C ASP A 203 -3.23 -15.52 20.02
N LYS A 204 -3.07 -16.54 20.87
CA LYS A 204 -4.00 -17.67 20.99
C LYS A 204 -5.43 -17.24 21.28
N LYS A 205 -5.60 -16.16 22.06
CA LYS A 205 -6.90 -15.68 22.54
C LYS A 205 -7.65 -14.82 21.52
N ARG A 206 -6.99 -14.44 20.42
CA ARG A 206 -7.56 -13.56 19.41
C ARG A 206 -8.06 -14.35 18.21
N SER A 207 -9.13 -13.88 17.58
CA SER A 207 -9.57 -14.34 16.26
C SER A 207 -9.06 -13.40 15.18
N TYR A 208 -8.63 -13.97 14.06
CA TYR A 208 -8.07 -13.24 12.93
C TYR A 208 -8.97 -13.42 11.70
N GLY A 209 -9.20 -12.34 10.94
CA GLY A 209 -9.84 -12.43 9.63
C GLY A 209 -8.84 -12.97 8.60
N LEU A 210 -9.17 -14.07 7.93
CA LEU A 210 -8.27 -14.78 7.03
C LEU A 210 -8.60 -14.49 5.56
N ARG A 211 -9.85 -14.72 5.15
CA ARG A 211 -10.25 -14.67 3.74
C ARG A 211 -10.03 -13.29 3.12
N ALA A 212 -10.54 -12.22 3.75
CA ALA A 212 -10.35 -10.87 3.26
C ALA A 212 -8.87 -10.44 3.29
N ALA A 213 -8.17 -10.76 4.39
CA ALA A 213 -6.76 -10.43 4.57
C ALA A 213 -5.86 -11.13 3.54
N ALA A 214 -6.18 -12.36 3.15
CA ALA A 214 -5.46 -13.08 2.10
C ALA A 214 -5.82 -12.57 0.69
N ARG A 215 -7.11 -12.26 0.45
CA ARG A 215 -7.62 -11.75 -0.81
C ARG A 215 -6.99 -10.40 -1.19
N HIS A 216 -6.86 -9.49 -0.22
CA HIS A 216 -6.39 -8.13 -0.49
C HIS A 216 -5.04 -8.04 -1.22
N PRO A 217 -3.92 -8.61 -0.73
CA PRO A 217 -2.63 -8.52 -1.41
C PRO A 217 -2.61 -9.19 -2.79
N ILE A 218 -3.43 -10.23 -3.02
CA ILE A 218 -3.58 -10.90 -4.33
C ILE A 218 -4.16 -9.91 -5.35
N TYR A 219 -5.33 -9.34 -5.01
CA TYR A 219 -6.04 -8.44 -5.91
C TYR A 219 -5.36 -7.08 -6.03
N GLU A 220 -4.81 -6.53 -4.94
CA GLU A 220 -4.12 -5.24 -4.97
C GLU A 220 -2.88 -5.31 -5.87
N ASN A 221 -2.10 -6.40 -5.77
CA ASN A 221 -0.98 -6.62 -6.68
C ASN A 221 -1.46 -6.78 -8.13
N PHE A 222 -2.58 -7.46 -8.36
CA PHE A 222 -3.16 -7.58 -9.71
C PHE A 222 -3.60 -6.22 -10.29
N ARG A 223 -4.20 -5.34 -9.48
CA ARG A 223 -4.60 -3.97 -9.89
C ARG A 223 -3.41 -3.12 -10.32
N VAL A 224 -2.29 -3.28 -9.61
CA VAL A 224 -1.05 -2.57 -9.89
C VAL A 224 -0.35 -3.16 -11.12
N LYS A 225 -0.31 -4.49 -11.24
CA LYS A 225 0.44 -5.20 -12.29
C LYS A 225 -0.28 -5.30 -13.63
N LEU A 226 -1.54 -5.77 -13.69
CA LEU A 226 -2.34 -6.04 -14.90
C LEU A 226 -1.57 -6.09 -16.25
N SER A 227 -0.52 -6.91 -16.28
CA SER A 227 -0.12 -7.73 -17.41
C SER A 227 0.62 -8.94 -16.82
N ASN A 228 -0.01 -10.10 -16.91
CA ASN A 228 0.70 -11.36 -16.75
C ASN A 228 1.59 -11.54 -17.98
N ILE A 229 2.74 -12.19 -17.80
CA ILE A 229 3.68 -12.68 -18.81
C ILE A 229 4.87 -11.74 -19.09
N ARG A 230 6.02 -12.08 -18.47
CA ARG A 230 7.41 -11.96 -18.95
C ARG A 230 7.92 -10.65 -19.57
N LEU A 231 7.19 -9.55 -19.54
CA LEU A 231 7.71 -8.24 -19.92
C LEU A 231 7.82 -7.37 -18.68
N LYS A 232 9.04 -6.91 -18.41
CA LYS A 232 9.41 -6.04 -17.28
C LYS A 232 8.77 -4.64 -17.35
N ASP A 233 7.85 -4.38 -18.28
CA ASP A 233 7.66 -3.01 -18.77
C ASP A 233 6.29 -2.35 -18.55
N ASP A 234 5.19 -3.07 -18.31
CA ASP A 234 3.88 -2.42 -18.13
C ASP A 234 3.06 -2.89 -16.92
N LEU A 235 3.17 -2.10 -15.85
CA LEU A 235 2.22 -2.04 -14.75
C LEU A 235 0.94 -1.38 -15.29
N ALA A 236 -0.23 -2.00 -15.22
CA ALA A 236 -1.45 -1.38 -15.79
C ALA A 236 -1.80 -0.01 -15.21
N PHE A 237 -1.53 0.23 -13.93
CA PHE A 237 -1.68 1.58 -13.37
C PHE A 237 -0.72 2.58 -14.02
N LYS A 238 0.53 2.17 -14.31
CA LYS A 238 1.51 2.98 -15.04
C LYS A 238 1.07 3.19 -16.49
N ALA A 239 0.68 2.11 -17.19
CA ALA A 239 0.24 2.17 -18.57
C ALA A 239 -0.98 3.09 -18.73
N LEU A 240 -1.97 2.96 -17.83
CA LEU A 240 -3.09 3.88 -17.75
C LEU A 240 -2.61 5.29 -17.39
N LEU A 241 -1.71 5.49 -16.43
CA LEU A 241 -1.23 6.84 -16.09
C LEU A 241 -0.51 7.52 -17.26
N THR A 242 0.21 6.76 -18.08
CA THR A 242 1.02 7.28 -19.20
C THR A 242 0.32 7.24 -20.56
N SER A 243 -0.92 6.74 -20.65
CA SER A 243 -1.64 6.65 -21.93
C SER A 243 -2.05 8.03 -22.46
N SER A 244 -2.46 8.08 -23.73
CA SER A 244 -3.03 9.28 -24.35
C SER A 244 -4.21 9.80 -23.54
N THR A 245 -4.28 11.13 -23.40
CA THR A 245 -5.27 11.83 -22.58
C THR A 245 -6.69 11.46 -22.96
N SER A 246 -7.39 10.71 -22.11
CA SER A 246 -8.83 10.47 -22.28
C SER A 246 -9.57 10.41 -20.95
N ASP A 247 -10.85 10.73 -20.97
CA ASP A 247 -11.71 10.59 -19.79
C ASP A 247 -11.92 9.12 -19.42
N GLU A 248 -11.88 8.21 -20.40
CA GLU A 248 -11.96 6.77 -20.11
C GLU A 248 -10.75 6.30 -19.31
N GLN A 249 -9.54 6.77 -19.63
CA GLN A 249 -8.31 6.48 -18.89
C GLN A 249 -8.44 6.89 -17.41
N LEU A 250 -8.80 8.15 -17.16
CA LEU A 250 -8.93 8.67 -15.79
C LEU A 250 -10.05 7.97 -15.02
N THR A 251 -11.15 7.65 -15.70
CA THR A 251 -12.26 6.87 -15.13
C THR A 251 -11.79 5.46 -14.75
N ALA A 252 -11.00 4.79 -15.59
CA ALA A 252 -10.45 3.47 -15.29
C ALA A 252 -9.46 3.50 -14.11
N LEU A 253 -8.57 4.50 -14.06
CA LEU A 253 -7.68 4.72 -12.91
C LEU A 253 -8.47 4.96 -11.62
N GLY A 254 -9.52 5.76 -11.70
CA GLY A 254 -10.35 6.07 -10.56
C GLY A 254 -11.15 4.87 -10.05
N GLU A 255 -11.65 4.05 -10.97
CA GLU A 255 -12.31 2.79 -10.66
C GLU A 255 -11.36 1.82 -9.94
N LEU A 256 -10.10 1.71 -10.39
CA LEU A 256 -9.09 0.94 -9.67
C LEU A 256 -8.87 1.47 -8.24
N MET A 257 -8.81 2.78 -8.05
CA MET A 257 -8.67 3.39 -6.71
C MET A 257 -9.87 3.06 -5.81
N TYR A 258 -11.10 3.19 -6.29
CA TYR A 258 -12.28 2.83 -5.51
C TYR A 258 -12.28 1.35 -5.12
N GLN A 259 -11.95 0.47 -6.06
CA GLN A 259 -11.87 -0.95 -5.77
C GLN A 259 -10.75 -1.29 -4.77
N CYS A 260 -9.62 -0.58 -4.80
CA CYS A 260 -8.60 -0.68 -3.74
C CYS A 260 -9.19 -0.29 -2.37
N HIS A 261 -9.92 0.82 -2.29
CA HIS A 261 -10.54 1.29 -1.06
C HIS A 261 -11.54 0.28 -0.49
N TYR A 262 -12.44 -0.27 -1.30
CA TYR A 262 -13.38 -1.29 -0.84
C TYR A 262 -12.69 -2.58 -0.42
N SER A 263 -11.64 -3.01 -1.14
CA SER A 263 -10.84 -4.17 -0.72
C SER A 263 -10.14 -3.94 0.62
N TYR A 264 -9.76 -2.70 0.90
CA TYR A 264 -9.14 -2.29 2.15
C TYR A 264 -10.15 -2.33 3.30
N SER A 265 -11.32 -1.71 3.14
CA SER A 265 -12.38 -1.73 4.14
C SER A 265 -12.88 -3.15 4.42
N ALA A 266 -12.92 -4.03 3.42
CA ALA A 266 -13.25 -5.45 3.60
C ALA A 266 -12.28 -6.22 4.51
N CYS A 267 -11.03 -5.74 4.66
CA CYS A 267 -10.08 -6.31 5.62
C CYS A 267 -10.31 -5.85 7.07
N GLY A 268 -11.29 -4.97 7.31
CA GLY A 268 -11.58 -4.41 8.62
C GLY A 268 -10.71 -3.21 9.02
N ILE A 269 -9.91 -2.69 8.09
CA ILE A 269 -9.01 -1.54 8.29
C ILE A 269 -9.58 -0.24 7.69
N GLY A 270 -10.83 -0.24 7.24
CA GLY A 270 -11.57 0.96 6.85
C GLY A 270 -11.93 1.86 8.03
N SER A 271 -12.51 3.01 7.75
CA SER A 271 -13.06 3.90 8.78
C SER A 271 -14.18 4.75 8.22
N ASP A 272 -15.19 5.05 9.06
CA ASP A 272 -16.32 5.89 8.65
C ASP A 272 -15.87 7.23 8.06
N GLY A 273 -14.79 7.80 8.59
CA GLY A 273 -14.24 9.07 8.11
C GLY A 273 -13.63 8.98 6.71
N THR A 274 -12.84 7.95 6.44
CA THR A 274 -12.26 7.73 5.11
C THR A 274 -13.32 7.33 4.10
N ASP A 275 -14.27 6.48 4.51
CA ASP A 275 -15.35 6.00 3.67
C ASP A 275 -16.29 7.17 3.29
N LYS A 276 -16.55 8.07 4.24
CA LYS A 276 -17.32 9.30 3.98
C LYS A 276 -16.62 10.24 3.03
N LEU A 277 -15.30 10.42 3.14
CA LEU A 277 -14.52 11.22 2.19
C LEU A 277 -14.57 10.64 0.78
N VAL A 278 -14.41 9.31 0.64
CA VAL A 278 -14.53 8.62 -0.65
C VAL A 278 -15.94 8.80 -1.23
N GLN A 279 -16.99 8.65 -0.42
CA GLN A 279 -18.37 8.90 -0.83
C GLN A 279 -18.57 10.34 -1.34
N LEU A 280 -18.03 11.34 -0.65
CA LEU A 280 -18.13 12.74 -1.07
C LEU A 280 -17.44 12.98 -2.43
N VAL A 281 -16.31 12.31 -2.69
CA VAL A 281 -15.64 12.36 -3.99
C VAL A 281 -16.53 11.74 -5.09
N GLN A 282 -17.13 10.57 -4.83
CA GLN A 282 -18.06 9.92 -5.76
C GLN A 282 -19.28 10.81 -6.07
N GLU A 283 -19.86 11.44 -5.06
CA GLU A 283 -20.96 12.40 -5.23
C GLU A 283 -20.56 13.60 -6.10
N MET A 284 -19.36 14.15 -5.89
CA MET A 284 -18.83 15.23 -6.72
C MET A 284 -18.59 14.79 -8.17
N GLN A 285 -17.99 13.62 -8.36
CA GLN A 285 -17.73 13.02 -9.68
C GLN A 285 -19.03 12.86 -10.49
N HIS A 286 -20.11 12.37 -9.87
CA HIS A 286 -21.37 12.10 -10.56
C HIS A 286 -22.37 13.27 -10.59
N SER A 287 -22.01 14.41 -10.00
CA SER A 287 -22.86 15.60 -9.98
C SER A 287 -23.19 16.10 -11.40
N LYS A 288 -24.38 16.69 -11.59
CA LYS A 288 -24.81 17.25 -12.89
C LYS A 288 -23.80 18.26 -13.44
N ILE A 289 -23.14 19.00 -12.55
CA ILE A 289 -22.11 19.98 -12.88
C ILE A 289 -20.91 19.27 -13.51
N SER A 290 -20.42 18.16 -12.95
CA SER A 290 -19.30 17.38 -13.50
C SER A 290 -19.57 16.76 -14.87
N ARG A 291 -20.84 16.48 -15.21
CA ARG A 291 -21.23 15.89 -16.51
C ARG A 291 -21.22 16.87 -17.68
N SER A 292 -21.28 18.18 -17.43
CA SER A 292 -21.34 19.19 -18.51
C SER A 292 -19.98 19.72 -18.97
N ALA A 293 -18.87 19.27 -18.36
CA ALA A 293 -17.54 19.85 -18.59
C ALA A 293 -16.42 18.82 -18.47
N GLU A 294 -16.55 17.69 -19.19
CA GLU A 294 -15.46 16.71 -19.38
C GLU A 294 -14.88 16.08 -18.08
N GLY A 295 -15.65 15.99 -16.99
CA GLY A 295 -15.16 15.38 -15.75
C GLY A 295 -14.11 16.21 -14.98
N THR A 296 -13.90 15.91 -13.70
CA THR A 296 -13.01 16.71 -12.81
C THR A 296 -12.28 15.82 -11.82
N LEU A 297 -13.00 15.19 -10.90
CA LEU A 297 -12.51 14.14 -10.01
C LEU A 297 -12.92 12.77 -10.55
N TYR A 298 -12.05 11.77 -10.42
CA TYR A 298 -12.28 10.46 -11.06
C TYR A 298 -12.17 9.29 -10.08
N GLY A 299 -11.41 9.42 -8.98
CA GLY A 299 -11.21 8.34 -8.03
C GLY A 299 -10.69 8.80 -6.69
N ALA A 300 -10.94 7.99 -5.68
CA ALA A 300 -10.38 8.18 -4.35
C ALA A 300 -10.12 6.84 -3.65
N LYS A 301 -9.06 6.80 -2.83
CA LYS A 301 -8.80 5.70 -1.91
C LYS A 301 -8.12 6.16 -0.64
N ILE A 302 -8.33 5.42 0.44
CA ILE A 302 -7.51 5.51 1.64
C ILE A 302 -6.02 5.24 1.30
N THR A 303 -5.12 5.94 2.00
CA THR A 303 -3.67 5.73 1.92
C THR A 303 -3.05 5.56 3.32
N GLY A 304 -1.88 4.93 3.38
CA GLY A 304 -1.17 4.63 4.63
C GLY A 304 -1.62 3.34 5.32
N GLY A 305 -1.32 3.23 6.62
CA GLY A 305 -1.50 2.01 7.43
C GLY A 305 -2.94 1.70 7.86
N GLY A 306 -3.90 2.60 7.62
CA GLY A 306 -5.33 2.33 7.78
C GLY A 306 -5.96 2.78 9.07
N SER A 307 -7.21 2.34 9.26
CA SER A 307 -8.06 2.63 10.42
C SER A 307 -8.19 4.14 10.67
N GLY A 308 -8.33 4.92 9.59
CA GLY A 308 -8.33 6.38 9.62
C GLY A 308 -7.30 6.96 8.66
N GLY A 309 -6.87 8.20 8.92
CA GLY A 309 -5.84 8.88 8.13
C GLY A 309 -6.38 9.57 6.88
N THR A 310 -5.61 9.51 5.80
CA THR A 310 -5.79 10.35 4.60
C THR A 310 -6.41 9.57 3.45
N VAL A 311 -7.28 10.23 2.69
CA VAL A 311 -7.79 9.77 1.39
C VAL A 311 -7.03 10.47 0.28
N CYS A 312 -6.40 9.69 -0.61
CA CYS A 312 -5.82 10.18 -1.86
C CYS A 312 -6.91 10.25 -2.93
N VAL A 313 -7.03 11.41 -3.59
CA VAL A 313 -7.99 11.70 -4.65
C VAL A 313 -7.24 11.99 -5.95
N ILE A 314 -7.69 11.44 -7.07
CA ILE A 314 -7.17 11.73 -8.42
C ILE A 314 -8.18 12.57 -9.20
N GLY A 315 -7.67 13.55 -9.94
CA GLY A 315 -8.48 14.43 -10.78
C GLY A 315 -7.67 15.15 -11.85
N ARG A 316 -8.37 15.87 -12.73
CA ARG A 316 -7.77 16.79 -13.69
C ARG A 316 -7.05 17.92 -12.96
N ASN A 317 -5.86 18.27 -13.42
CA ASN A 317 -5.10 19.41 -12.92
C ASN A 317 -5.71 20.73 -13.42
N CYS A 318 -6.82 21.16 -12.82
CA CYS A 318 -7.49 22.41 -13.14
C CYS A 318 -8.06 23.09 -11.89
N LEU A 319 -8.37 24.39 -12.02
CA LEU A 319 -8.91 25.20 -10.93
C LEU A 319 -10.19 24.57 -10.34
N ARG A 320 -11.05 24.07 -11.22
CA ARG A 320 -12.35 23.50 -10.84
C ARG A 320 -12.23 22.25 -9.96
N SER A 321 -11.28 21.36 -10.26
CA SER A 321 -11.02 20.21 -9.38
C SER A 321 -10.59 20.68 -7.99
N SER A 322 -9.76 21.72 -7.91
CA SER A 322 -9.30 22.29 -6.64
C SER A 322 -10.47 22.92 -5.85
N GLU A 323 -11.39 23.62 -6.53
CA GLU A 323 -12.62 24.14 -5.91
C GLU A 323 -13.52 23.02 -5.37
N GLN A 324 -13.63 21.88 -6.08
CA GLN A 324 -14.38 20.73 -5.60
C GLN A 324 -13.73 20.06 -4.39
N ILE A 325 -12.40 19.98 -4.33
CA ILE A 325 -11.70 19.49 -3.13
C ILE A 325 -12.02 20.38 -1.91
N LEU A 326 -12.04 21.70 -2.08
CA LEU A 326 -12.46 22.63 -1.02
C LEU A 326 -13.94 22.44 -0.65
N GLN A 327 -14.82 22.19 -1.61
CA GLN A 327 -16.22 21.88 -1.33
C GLN A 327 -16.36 20.57 -0.53
N ILE A 328 -15.60 19.53 -0.88
CA ILE A 328 -15.56 18.26 -0.13
C ILE A 328 -15.08 18.52 1.30
N GLN A 329 -14.01 19.31 1.48
CA GLN A 329 -13.51 19.69 2.79
C GLN A 329 -14.59 20.37 3.65
N GLN A 330 -15.33 21.33 3.09
CA GLN A 330 -16.40 22.03 3.81
C GLN A 330 -17.60 21.12 4.09
N ARG A 331 -17.99 20.25 3.15
CA ARG A 331 -19.06 19.27 3.37
C ARG A 331 -18.70 18.28 4.46
N TYR A 332 -17.45 17.80 4.48
CA TYR A 332 -16.95 16.91 5.52
C TYR A 332 -16.96 17.60 6.88
N LYS A 333 -16.51 18.86 6.96
CA LYS A 333 -16.61 19.68 8.17
C LYS A 333 -18.05 19.86 8.64
N GLY A 334 -18.97 20.15 7.73
CA GLY A 334 -20.39 20.28 8.06
C GLY A 334 -20.97 18.99 8.65
N ALA A 335 -20.52 17.83 8.16
CA ALA A 335 -21.02 16.53 8.60
C ALA A 335 -20.35 16.02 9.89
N THR A 336 -19.07 16.35 10.13
CA THR A 336 -18.27 15.74 11.22
C THR A 336 -17.81 16.73 12.28
N GLY A 337 -17.90 18.03 12.03
CA GLY A 337 -17.29 19.10 12.84
C GLY A 337 -15.77 19.24 12.65
N TYR A 338 -15.09 18.30 11.99
CA TYR A 338 -13.66 18.34 11.74
C TYR A 338 -13.34 19.03 10.41
N LEU A 339 -12.39 19.97 10.38
CA LEU A 339 -11.90 20.55 9.13
C LEU A 339 -10.68 19.75 8.64
N PRO A 340 -10.78 19.00 7.53
CA PRO A 340 -9.67 18.23 7.00
C PRO A 340 -8.42 19.06 6.71
N ILE A 341 -7.24 18.50 6.95
CA ILE A 341 -6.01 19.02 6.35
C ILE A 341 -5.95 18.53 4.90
N LEU A 342 -5.63 19.45 4.00
CA LEU A 342 -5.41 19.15 2.59
C LEU A 342 -3.92 19.05 2.30
N PHE A 343 -3.54 18.03 1.54
CA PHE A 343 -2.19 17.82 1.05
C PHE A 343 -2.18 17.98 -0.46
N GLU A 344 -1.23 18.77 -0.97
CA GLU A 344 -1.05 19.01 -2.39
C GLU A 344 0.44 19.04 -2.75
N GLY A 345 0.73 18.75 -4.01
CA GLY A 345 2.06 18.79 -4.56
C GLY A 345 2.89 17.53 -4.27
N SER A 346 4.19 17.67 -4.45
CA SER A 346 5.16 16.58 -4.30
C SER A 346 6.53 17.18 -3.98
N SER A 347 7.43 16.38 -3.42
CA SER A 347 8.74 16.85 -2.95
C SER A 347 9.83 15.83 -3.26
N PRO A 348 11.11 16.24 -3.36
CA PRO A 348 12.22 15.30 -3.40
C PRO A 348 12.33 14.53 -2.09
N GLY A 349 12.63 13.24 -2.17
CA GLY A 349 12.98 12.40 -1.04
C GLY A 349 14.37 12.74 -0.48
N ALA A 350 14.66 12.19 0.70
CA ALA A 350 15.88 12.47 1.44
C ALA A 350 17.16 12.12 0.67
N GLY A 351 17.13 11.10 -0.21
CA GLY A 351 18.28 10.73 -1.04
C GLY A 351 18.66 11.82 -2.04
N LYS A 352 17.66 12.53 -2.60
CA LYS A 352 17.88 13.65 -3.54
C LYS A 352 18.13 14.97 -2.81
N PHE A 353 17.47 15.19 -1.68
CA PHE A 353 17.66 16.39 -0.86
C PHE A 353 19.04 16.41 -0.17
N GLY A 354 19.51 15.26 0.30
CA GLY A 354 20.79 15.11 0.97
C GLY A 354 20.79 15.68 2.39
N HIS A 355 21.95 16.20 2.81
CA HIS A 355 22.14 16.79 4.14
C HIS A 355 23.01 18.05 4.06
N LEU A 356 22.86 18.94 5.04
CA LEU A 356 23.67 20.14 5.18
C LEU A 356 24.59 20.01 6.40
N ARG A 357 25.89 20.16 6.18
CA ARG A 357 26.88 20.17 7.27
C ARG A 357 27.19 21.61 7.69
N ILE A 358 26.62 22.03 8.81
CA ILE A 358 26.88 23.35 9.38
C ILE A 358 28.18 23.29 10.19
N ARG A 359 29.17 24.10 9.81
CA ARG A 359 30.42 24.27 10.57
C ARG A 359 30.35 25.57 11.37
N ARG A 360 30.50 25.49 12.69
CA ARG A 360 30.67 26.70 13.51
C ARG A 360 32.06 27.27 13.25
N ARG A 361 32.16 28.48 12.71
CA ARG A 361 33.43 29.22 12.68
C ARG A 361 33.80 29.56 14.12
N LEU A 362 34.88 28.97 14.62
CA LEU A 362 35.50 29.43 15.86
C LEU A 362 36.19 30.77 15.58
N PRO A 363 36.07 31.77 16.45
CA PRO A 363 36.79 33.03 16.27
C PRO A 363 38.30 32.73 16.22
N SER A 364 38.99 33.33 15.25
CA SER A 364 40.45 33.25 15.15
C SER A 364 41.04 33.70 16.47
N LYS A 365 41.88 32.85 17.09
CA LYS A 365 42.71 33.29 18.21
C LYS A 365 43.54 34.48 17.71
N GLN A 366 43.23 35.68 18.21
CA GLN A 366 44.15 36.80 18.11
C GLN A 366 45.38 36.40 18.93
N ASN A 367 46.49 36.14 18.24
CA ASN A 367 47.81 36.03 18.86
C ASN A 367 48.38 37.44 19.05
#